data_AF-A0AAU9T8A0-F1
#
_entry.id   AF-A0AAU9T8A0-F1
#
_cell.length_a   1.000
_cell.length_b   1.000
_cell.length_c   1.000
_cell.angle_alpha   90.00
_cell.angle_beta   90.00
_cell.angle_gamma   90.00
#
_symmetry.space_group_name_H-M   'P 1'
#
loop_
_entity.id
_entity.type
_entity.pdbx_description
1 polymer ?
#
loop_
_entity_poly.entity_id
_entity_poly.type
_entity_poly.pdbx_seq_one_letter_code
_entity_poly.pdbx_strand_id
1 'polypeptide(L)'
;MTYCPNGIDIYFENVGGKMLEAVLNHVNKHARIPLCGMISDYNTPWTEREGVRNLLNMVGKEVMMKGFLVPSYLNRFGDFVKEMEGYFKQGKINSKHKVYNGIESFQECFASLFTSSNVGKVVIQVKP
;
A
#
# COMPACT_ATOMS: atom_id res chain seq x y z
N MET A 1 1.46 21.15 -11.99
CA MET A 1 0.57 20.20 -11.28
C MET A 1 0.50 20.62 -9.82
N THR A 2 -0.69 20.84 -9.27
CA THR A 2 -0.92 21.35 -7.89
C THR A 2 -1.33 20.24 -6.93
N TYR A 3 -0.53 19.18 -6.84
CA TYR A 3 -0.72 18.15 -5.82
C TYR A 3 0.51 18.17 -4.90
N CYS A 4 0.29 18.28 -3.59
CA CYS A 4 1.34 18.42 -2.56
C CYS A 4 2.33 19.60 -2.82
N PRO A 5 1.86 20.86 -2.89
CA PRO A 5 2.74 22.01 -3.16
C PRO A 5 3.83 22.22 -2.11
N ASN A 6 3.63 21.69 -0.90
CA ASN A 6 4.58 21.75 0.22
C ASN A 6 5.43 20.47 0.34
N GLY A 7 5.42 19.61 -0.67
CA GLY A 7 6.12 18.33 -0.67
C GLY A 7 5.45 17.24 0.18
N ILE A 8 6.17 16.14 0.38
CA ILE A 8 5.67 14.90 0.99
C ILE A 8 6.54 14.51 2.19
N ASP A 9 5.96 14.48 3.39
CA ASP A 9 6.65 14.05 4.62
C ASP A 9 6.55 12.54 4.87
N ILE A 10 5.43 11.93 4.47
CA ILE A 10 5.19 10.50 4.59
C ILE A 10 4.56 9.99 3.31
N TYR A 11 5.12 8.92 2.76
CA TYR A 11 4.53 8.18 1.65
C TYR A 11 4.46 6.70 1.99
N PHE A 12 3.26 6.17 2.14
CA PHE A 12 3.04 4.75 2.43
C PHE A 12 3.07 3.96 1.11
N GLU A 13 4.18 3.29 0.84
CA GLU A 13 4.47 2.68 -0.46
C GLU A 13 3.82 1.29 -0.59
N ASN A 14 2.97 1.14 -1.60
CA ASN A 14 2.29 -0.10 -1.98
C ASN A 14 2.47 -0.47 -3.48
N VAL A 15 2.94 0.48 -4.30
CA VAL A 15 2.92 0.46 -5.76
C VAL A 15 4.30 0.24 -6.34
N GLY A 16 5.30 1.05 -5.99
CA GLY A 16 6.64 0.99 -6.57
C GLY A 16 6.78 1.68 -7.93
N GLY A 17 7.83 1.32 -8.67
CA GLY A 17 8.09 1.77 -10.04
C GLY A 17 8.03 3.29 -10.24
N LYS A 18 7.35 3.72 -11.30
CA LYS A 18 7.21 5.15 -11.70
C LYS A 18 6.53 6.01 -10.63
N MET A 19 5.67 5.41 -9.79
CA MET A 19 5.02 6.14 -8.69
C MET A 19 6.05 6.52 -7.62
N LEU A 20 6.91 5.58 -7.23
CA LEU A 20 7.99 5.85 -6.27
C LEU A 20 8.96 6.91 -6.81
N GLU A 21 9.35 6.80 -8.08
CA GLU A 21 10.21 7.79 -8.74
C GLU A 21 9.57 9.18 -8.71
N ALA A 22 8.27 9.31 -9.03
CA ALA A 22 7.56 10.57 -8.94
C ALA A 22 7.53 11.13 -7.51
N VAL A 23 7.27 10.29 -6.50
CA VAL A 23 7.26 10.69 -5.09
C VAL A 23 8.63 11.19 -4.65
N LEU A 24 9.72 10.50 -4.99
CA LEU A 24 11.07 10.88 -4.60
C LEU A 24 11.52 12.23 -5.17
N ASN A 25 10.86 12.75 -6.21
CA ASN A 25 11.08 14.11 -6.69
C ASN A 25 10.38 15.20 -5.85
N HIS A 26 9.44 14.81 -4.97
CA HIS A 26 8.58 15.73 -4.21
C HIS A 26 8.67 15.54 -2.69
N VAL A 27 9.51 14.63 -2.20
CA VAL A 27 9.70 14.42 -0.76
C VAL A 27 10.39 15.60 -0.08
N ASN A 28 9.95 15.86 1.15
CA ASN A 28 10.57 16.82 2.04
C ASN A 28 11.85 16.26 2.65
N LYS A 29 12.64 17.16 3.25
CA LYS A 29 13.79 16.75 4.07
C LYS A 29 13.28 15.93 5.26
N HIS A 30 13.93 14.81 5.56
CA HIS A 30 13.55 13.85 6.60
C HIS A 30 12.23 13.10 6.36
N ALA A 31 11.76 13.03 5.11
CA ALA A 31 10.57 12.25 4.79
C ALA A 31 10.75 10.76 5.12
N ARG A 32 9.63 10.07 5.35
CA ARG A 32 9.58 8.65 5.70
C ARG A 32 8.73 7.87 4.70
N ILE A 33 9.27 6.76 4.22
CA ILE A 33 8.64 5.89 3.24
C ILE A 33 8.58 4.45 3.81
N PRO A 34 7.49 4.07 4.51
CA PRO A 34 7.23 2.68 4.85
C PRO A 34 6.97 1.88 3.57
N LEU A 35 7.84 0.91 3.27
CA LEU A 35 7.70 0.02 2.14
C LEU A 35 6.83 -1.17 2.55
N CYS A 36 5.53 -1.08 2.25
CA CYS A 36 4.56 -2.16 2.48
C CYS A 36 4.51 -3.14 1.30
N GLY A 37 4.65 -2.63 0.08
CA GLY A 37 4.60 -3.43 -1.14
C GLY A 37 4.98 -2.64 -2.38
N MET A 38 5.15 -3.35 -3.49
CA MET A 38 5.44 -2.77 -4.81
C MET A 38 4.67 -3.52 -5.89
N ILE A 39 3.33 -3.41 -5.85
CA ILE A 39 2.44 -4.24 -6.67
C ILE A 39 2.65 -4.05 -8.18
N SER A 40 3.23 -2.93 -8.64
CA SER A 40 3.53 -2.72 -10.05
C SER A 40 4.45 -3.78 -10.64
N ASP A 41 5.31 -4.39 -9.80
CA ASP A 41 6.40 -5.25 -10.24
C ASP A 41 6.16 -6.73 -9.90
N TYR A 42 5.06 -7.07 -9.22
CA TYR A 42 4.80 -8.44 -8.74
C TYR A 42 4.71 -9.46 -9.88
N ASN A 43 4.19 -9.06 -11.04
CA ASN A 43 4.03 -9.92 -12.21
C ASN A 43 5.20 -9.81 -13.21
N THR A 44 6.26 -9.07 -12.88
CA THR A 44 7.42 -8.84 -13.76
C THR A 44 8.65 -9.55 -13.18
N PRO A 45 9.36 -10.37 -13.97
CA PRO A 45 10.64 -10.96 -13.58
C PRO A 45 11.63 -9.89 -13.13
N TRP A 46 12.43 -10.16 -12.10
CA TRP A 46 13.32 -9.14 -11.52
C TRP A 46 14.35 -8.59 -12.51
N THR A 47 14.72 -9.39 -13.51
CA THR A 47 15.63 -9.01 -14.62
C THR A 47 15.02 -8.01 -15.59
N GLU A 48 13.69 -7.88 -15.60
CA GLU A 48 12.93 -7.00 -16.50
C GLU A 48 12.38 -5.75 -15.80
N ARG A 49 12.51 -5.66 -14.47
CA ARG A 49 12.00 -4.54 -13.69
C ARG A 49 12.81 -3.28 -13.99
N GLU A 50 12.12 -2.17 -14.21
CA GLU A 50 12.77 -0.85 -14.24
C GLU A 50 13.19 -0.45 -12.82
N GLY A 51 14.47 -0.10 -12.65
CA GLY A 51 14.97 0.45 -11.39
C GLY A 51 14.47 1.87 -11.14
N VAL A 52 14.42 2.28 -9.87
CA VAL A 52 14.13 3.66 -9.46
C VAL A 52 15.35 4.54 -9.72
N ARG A 53 15.24 5.53 -10.60
CA ARG A 53 16.41 6.22 -11.16
C ARG A 53 16.90 7.39 -10.30
N ASN A 54 16.09 7.86 -9.36
CA ASN A 54 16.34 9.09 -8.58
C ASN A 54 16.56 8.84 -7.09
N LEU A 55 17.08 7.67 -6.70
CA LEU A 55 17.42 7.36 -5.31
C LEU A 55 18.40 8.37 -4.68
N LEU A 56 19.21 9.06 -5.49
CA LEU A 56 20.10 10.13 -5.03
C LEU A 56 19.34 11.25 -4.28
N ASN A 57 18.07 11.50 -4.60
CA ASN A 57 17.23 12.48 -3.89
C ASN A 57 17.12 12.16 -2.40
N MET A 58 17.14 10.87 -2.02
CA MET A 58 17.07 10.45 -0.62
C MET A 58 18.30 10.90 0.18
N VAL A 59 19.47 11.01 -0.45
CA VAL A 59 20.70 11.44 0.20
C VAL A 59 20.59 12.91 0.60
N GLY A 60 20.32 13.79 -0.36
CA GLY A 60 20.21 15.23 -0.11
C GLY A 60 19.02 15.63 0.76
N LYS A 61 17.97 14.79 0.79
CA LYS A 61 16.77 14.99 1.61
C LYS A 61 16.77 14.16 2.89
N GLU A 62 17.80 13.37 3.18
CA GLU A 62 17.89 12.55 4.40
C GLU A 62 16.63 11.67 4.64
N VAL A 63 16.15 11.03 3.58
CA VAL A 63 14.89 10.26 3.59
C VAL A 63 15.11 8.88 4.20
N MET A 64 14.20 8.46 5.08
CA MET A 64 14.14 7.09 5.59
C MET A 64 13.18 6.25 4.74
N MET A 65 13.69 5.22 4.06
CA MET A 65 12.87 4.23 3.38
C MET A 65 13.06 2.86 4.05
N LYS A 66 11.97 2.26 4.55
CA LYS A 66 12.06 1.06 5.40
C LYS A 66 10.99 0.03 5.07
N GLY A 67 11.43 -1.17 4.69
CA GLY A 67 10.60 -2.36 4.58
C GLY A 67 10.03 -2.83 5.92
N PHE A 68 8.80 -3.34 5.89
CA PHE A 68 8.20 -4.00 7.04
C PHE A 68 7.27 -5.13 6.59
N LEU A 69 7.09 -6.11 7.45
CA LEU A 69 6.14 -7.21 7.25
C LEU A 69 5.26 -7.32 8.49
N VAL A 70 3.95 -7.54 8.29
CA VAL A 70 2.97 -7.69 9.39
C VAL A 70 3.40 -8.73 10.44
N PRO A 71 3.94 -9.92 10.06
CA PRO A 71 4.47 -10.89 11.01
C PRO A 71 5.42 -10.32 12.08
N SER A 72 6.27 -9.35 11.72
CA SER A 72 7.21 -8.71 12.65
C SER A 72 6.56 -7.89 13.76
N TYR A 73 5.26 -7.63 13.66
CA TYR A 73 4.49 -6.79 14.58
C TYR A 73 3.28 -7.52 15.19
N LEU A 74 3.19 -8.84 15.04
CA LEU A 74 2.06 -9.61 15.60
C LEU A 74 1.97 -9.53 17.13
N ASN A 75 3.07 -9.24 17.82
CA ASN A 75 3.08 -8.94 19.25
C ASN A 75 2.20 -7.72 19.62
N ARG A 76 1.87 -6.86 18.65
CA ARG A 76 0.99 -5.69 18.81
C ARG A 76 -0.44 -5.93 18.33
N PHE A 77 -0.75 -7.13 17.84
CA PHE A 77 -2.04 -7.41 17.20
C PHE A 77 -3.22 -7.22 18.16
N GLY A 78 -3.09 -7.66 19.42
CA GLY A 78 -4.14 -7.49 20.43
C GLY A 78 -4.47 -6.02 20.70
N ASP A 79 -3.45 -5.18 20.84
CA ASP A 79 -3.62 -3.73 21.04
C ASP A 79 -4.31 -3.08 19.83
N PHE A 80 -3.86 -3.44 18.63
CA PHE A 80 -4.45 -2.96 17.37
C PHE A 80 -5.93 -3.33 17.25
N VAL A 81 -6.30 -4.58 17.54
CA VAL A 81 -7.70 -5.04 17.48
C VAL A 81 -8.57 -4.22 18.43
N LYS A 82 -8.12 -4.06 19.69
CA LYS A 82 -8.85 -3.30 20.70
C LYS A 82 -9.10 -1.85 20.27
N GLU A 83 -8.10 -1.20 19.69
CA GLU A 83 -8.20 0.18 19.21
C GLU A 83 -9.15 0.30 18.01
N MET A 84 -8.97 -0.58 17.02
CA MET A 84 -9.78 -0.60 15.80
C MET A 84 -11.25 -0.90 16.06
N GLU A 85 -11.57 -1.84 16.97
CA GLU A 85 -12.94 -2.09 17.42
C GLU A 85 -13.59 -0.81 17.98
N GLY A 86 -12.84 -0.05 18.76
CA GLY A 86 -13.27 1.25 19.27
C GLY A 86 -13.60 2.22 18.15
N TYR A 87 -12.73 2.33 17.14
CA TYR A 87 -12.96 3.21 15.99
C TYR A 87 -14.15 2.79 15.13
N PHE A 88 -14.36 1.49 14.91
CA PHE A 88 -15.52 0.99 14.19
C PHE A 88 -16.82 1.29 14.94
N LYS A 89 -16.88 1.02 16.26
CA LYS A 89 -18.05 1.34 17.10
C LYS A 89 -18.37 2.83 17.11
N GLN A 90 -17.35 3.68 17.02
CA GLN A 90 -17.49 5.14 16.96
C GLN A 90 -17.77 5.68 15.54
N GLY A 91 -17.82 4.83 14.52
CA GLY A 91 -17.99 5.25 13.12
C GLY A 91 -16.81 6.06 12.55
N LYS A 92 -15.65 6.05 13.22
CA LYS A 92 -14.43 6.77 12.78
C LYS A 92 -13.72 6.10 11.62
N ILE A 93 -13.93 4.79 11.45
CA ILE A 93 -13.38 3.99 10.36
C ILE A 93 -14.54 3.27 9.66
N ASN A 94 -14.57 3.39 8.34
CA ASN A 94 -15.51 2.69 7.47
C ASN A 94 -14.73 1.79 6.51
N SER A 95 -15.20 0.55 6.33
CA SER A 95 -14.62 -0.36 5.35
C SER A 95 -15.50 -0.45 4.11
N LYS A 96 -14.90 -0.33 2.94
CA LYS A 96 -15.55 -0.60 1.65
C LYS A 96 -15.10 -1.97 1.17
N HIS A 97 -16.05 -2.83 0.84
CA HIS A 97 -15.76 -4.17 0.33
C HIS A 97 -16.33 -4.35 -1.07
N LYS A 98 -15.58 -5.06 -1.92
CA LYS A 98 -16.09 -5.67 -3.15
C LYS A 98 -16.31 -7.16 -2.85
N VAL A 99 -17.56 -7.59 -2.84
CA VAL A 99 -17.95 -8.95 -2.48
C VAL A 99 -18.19 -9.78 -3.73
N TYR A 100 -17.49 -10.90 -3.83
CA TYR A 100 -17.77 -12.00 -4.76
C TYR A 100 -18.50 -13.10 -4.00
N ASN A 101 -19.48 -13.76 -4.64
CA ASN A 101 -20.29 -14.79 -3.99
C ASN A 101 -19.89 -16.17 -4.50
N GLY A 102 -19.62 -17.09 -3.58
CA GLY A 102 -19.23 -18.46 -3.89
C GLY A 102 -17.73 -18.61 -4.14
N ILE A 103 -17.19 -19.77 -3.73
CA ILE A 103 -15.76 -20.09 -3.86
C ILE A 103 -15.34 -20.22 -5.33
N GLU A 104 -16.28 -20.58 -6.20
CA GLU A 104 -16.15 -20.64 -7.65
C GLU A 104 -15.72 -19.31 -8.27
N SER A 105 -16.02 -18.17 -7.62
CA SER A 105 -15.56 -16.84 -8.08
C SER A 105 -14.08 -16.58 -7.79
N PHE A 106 -13.34 -17.52 -7.20
CA PHE A 106 -11.94 -17.30 -6.79
C PHE A 106 -11.04 -16.80 -7.91
N GLN A 107 -11.13 -17.38 -9.11
CA GLN A 107 -10.26 -16.99 -10.23
C GLN A 107 -10.52 -15.55 -10.67
N GLU A 108 -11.79 -15.17 -10.83
CA GLU A 108 -12.20 -13.82 -11.19
C GLU A 108 -11.80 -12.82 -10.09
N CYS A 109 -12.11 -13.16 -8.84
CA CYS A 109 -11.77 -12.37 -7.65
C CYS A 109 -10.25 -12.14 -7.52
N PHE A 110 -9.44 -13.16 -7.80
CA PHE A 110 -7.99 -13.04 -7.71
C PHE A 110 -7.42 -12.22 -8.87
N ALA A 111 -7.88 -12.47 -10.10
CA ALA A 111 -7.47 -11.70 -11.27
C ALA A 111 -7.81 -10.21 -11.11
N SER A 112 -8.95 -9.89 -10.50
CA SER A 112 -9.36 -8.51 -10.33
C SER A 112 -8.38 -7.71 -9.47
N LEU A 113 -7.65 -8.33 -8.52
CA LEU A 113 -6.64 -7.65 -7.68
C LEU A 113 -5.54 -6.95 -8.49
N PHE A 114 -5.26 -7.44 -9.70
CA PHE A 114 -4.22 -6.91 -10.59
C PHE A 114 -4.78 -6.03 -11.70
N THR A 115 -6.09 -5.79 -11.66
CA THR A 115 -6.77 -4.83 -12.52
C THR A 115 -7.21 -3.65 -11.68
N SER A 116 -7.21 -2.44 -12.23
CA SER A 116 -7.69 -1.23 -11.55
C SER A 116 -9.22 -1.19 -11.36
N SER A 117 -9.88 -2.36 -11.36
CA SER A 117 -11.35 -2.50 -11.35
C SER A 117 -11.98 -2.55 -9.96
N ASN A 118 -11.16 -2.73 -8.91
CA ASN A 118 -11.65 -2.90 -7.55
C ASN A 118 -11.71 -1.58 -6.77
N VAL A 119 -12.78 -1.41 -6.00
CA VAL A 119 -12.92 -0.34 -5.01
C VAL A 119 -13.08 -0.98 -3.63
N GLY A 120 -12.09 -0.77 -2.76
CA GLY A 120 -12.07 -1.33 -1.41
C GLY A 120 -11.48 -2.74 -1.34
N LYS A 121 -11.68 -3.41 -0.21
CA LYS A 121 -11.16 -4.76 0.05
C LYS A 121 -11.98 -5.79 -0.72
N VAL A 122 -11.31 -6.59 -1.53
CA VAL A 122 -11.94 -7.73 -2.20
C VAL A 122 -12.09 -8.89 -1.23
N VAL A 123 -13.29 -9.47 -1.19
CA VAL A 123 -13.63 -10.61 -0.34
C VAL A 123 -14.51 -11.60 -1.11
N ILE A 124 -14.40 -12.89 -0.76
CA ILE A 124 -15.29 -13.95 -1.26
C ILE A 124 -16.20 -14.39 -0.10
N GLN A 125 -17.50 -14.25 -0.28
CA GLN A 125 -18.50 -14.82 0.62
C GLN A 125 -18.77 -16.27 0.22
N VAL A 126 -18.26 -17.22 1.01
CA VAL A 126 -18.37 -18.66 0.71
C VAL A 126 -19.74 -19.22 1.08
N LYS A 127 -20.35 -18.72 2.15
CA LYS A 127 -21.70 -19.07 2.61
C LYS A 127 -22.41 -17.82 3.18
N PRO A 128 -23.76 -17.77 3.12
CA PRO A 128 -24.54 -16.74 3.80
C PRO A 128 -24.27 -16.69 5.30
#